data_AF-A0A5N3ULA1-F1
#
_entry.id   AF-A0A5N3ULA1-F1
#
_cell.length_a   1.000
_cell.length_b   1.000
_cell.length_c   1.000
_cell.angle_alpha   90.00
_cell.angle_beta   90.00
_cell.angle_gamma   90.00
#
_symmetry.space_group_name_H-M   'P 1'
#
loop_
_entity.id
_entity.type
_entity.pdbx_description
1 polymer ?
#
loop_
_entity_poly.entity_id
_entity_poly.type
_entity_poly.pdbx_seq_one_letter_code
_entity_poly.pdbx_strand_id
1 'polypeptide(L)'
;VLLMLSPTSVAVGTLFTIECRVPAVGPPEGLTVTLLRDAMVTHNTTAHREDGLYNFSCEALMDLRSRGGGLVHRVSDPQRLEVKEPMPDNQMVTIIVIMRALLLLFATFILLCFVFTQRWRHHWSHPFMENRWGNQWKQ
;
A
#
# COMPACT_ATOMS: atom_id res chain seq x y z
N VAL A 1 -9.03 -23.49 20.33
CA VAL A 1 -9.49 -22.21 19.76
C VAL A 1 -9.17 -22.25 18.30
N LEU A 2 -10.12 -21.90 17.46
CA LEU A 2 -9.97 -21.89 16.00
C LEU A 2 -9.96 -20.43 15.54
N LEU A 3 -8.95 -20.06 14.76
CA LEU A 3 -8.85 -18.76 14.08
C LEU A 3 -9.12 -18.99 12.60
N MET A 4 -9.97 -18.15 12.01
CA MET A 4 -10.26 -18.13 10.58
C MET A 4 -10.11 -16.70 10.06
N LEU A 5 -9.22 -16.50 9.08
CA LEU A 5 -9.09 -15.24 8.34
C LEU A 5 -9.84 -15.36 7.01
N SER A 6 -10.80 -14.48 6.78
CA SER A 6 -11.57 -14.44 5.52
C SER A 6 -11.60 -13.01 4.95
N PRO A 7 -11.02 -12.77 3.76
CA PRO A 7 -10.21 -13.68 2.93
C PRO A 7 -8.79 -13.93 3.49
N THR A 8 -8.11 -14.99 3.04
CA THR A 8 -6.70 -15.26 3.38
C THR A 8 -5.70 -14.36 2.62
N SER A 9 -6.10 -13.81 1.48
CA SER A 9 -5.32 -12.84 0.71
C SER A 9 -6.15 -11.60 0.38
N VAL A 10 -5.63 -10.41 0.69
CA VAL A 10 -6.41 -9.16 0.72
C VAL A 10 -5.56 -8.03 0.12
N ALA A 11 -6.17 -7.10 -0.62
CA ALA A 11 -5.44 -5.95 -1.16
C ALA A 11 -5.25 -4.87 -0.08
N VAL A 12 -4.17 -4.08 -0.16
CA VAL A 12 -3.98 -2.94 0.76
C VAL A 12 -5.21 -2.01 0.72
N GLY A 13 -5.74 -1.66 1.88
CA GLY A 13 -6.89 -0.79 2.04
C GLY A 13 -8.26 -1.47 1.93
N THR A 14 -8.30 -2.80 1.77
CA THR A 14 -9.56 -3.55 1.73
C THR A 14 -9.92 -4.16 3.09
N LEU A 15 -11.22 -4.30 3.37
CA LEU A 15 -11.72 -4.86 4.63
C LEU A 15 -11.55 -6.38 4.64
N PHE A 16 -11.15 -6.91 5.80
CA PHE A 16 -11.12 -8.34 6.06
C PHE A 16 -11.71 -8.66 7.43
N THR A 17 -12.12 -9.92 7.58
CA THR A 17 -12.78 -10.42 8.79
C THR A 17 -11.89 -11.43 9.50
N ILE A 18 -11.67 -11.16 10.78
CA ILE A 18 -11.01 -12.08 11.73
C ILE A 18 -12.12 -12.78 12.52
N GLU A 19 -12.16 -14.10 12.43
CA GLU A 19 -13.17 -14.91 13.12
C GLU A 19 -12.49 -15.88 14.09
N CYS A 20 -12.80 -15.73 15.39
CA CYS A 20 -12.35 -16.62 16.44
C CYS A 20 -13.53 -17.49 16.91
N ARG A 21 -13.38 -18.82 16.82
CA ARG A 21 -14.35 -19.78 17.36
C ARG A 21 -13.74 -20.56 18.52
N VAL A 22 -14.41 -20.54 19.65
CA VAL A 22 -14.07 -21.35 20.83
C VAL A 22 -15.16 -22.41 21.00
N PRO A 23 -14.90 -23.66 20.58
CA PRO A 23 -15.86 -24.73 20.76
C PRO A 23 -16.02 -25.06 22.24
N ALA A 24 -17.24 -25.45 22.62
CA ALA A 24 -17.55 -26.01 23.93
C ALA A 24 -16.67 -27.25 24.19
N VAL A 25 -15.92 -27.24 25.29
CA VAL A 25 -15.13 -28.41 25.71
C VAL A 25 -15.85 -29.06 26.88
N GLY A 26 -16.34 -30.29 26.68
CA GLY A 26 -16.84 -31.13 27.77
C GLY A 26 -15.68 -31.72 28.58
N PRO A 27 -15.79 -31.88 29.90
CA PRO A 27 -14.75 -32.52 30.69
C PRO A 27 -14.57 -33.99 30.26
N PRO A 28 -13.33 -34.52 30.25
CA PRO A 28 -13.13 -35.95 30.17
C PRO A 28 -13.62 -36.59 31.47
N GLU A 29 -14.55 -37.54 31.30
CA GLU A 29 -15.06 -38.52 32.26
C GLU A 29 -15.20 -38.08 33.75
N GLY A 30 -16.44 -37.80 34.16
CA GLY A 30 -16.85 -38.07 35.55
C GLY A 30 -17.28 -36.90 36.45
N LEU A 31 -17.26 -35.64 36.00
CA LEU A 31 -17.83 -34.53 36.78
C LEU A 31 -18.84 -33.70 35.99
N THR A 32 -19.92 -33.37 36.68
CA THR A 32 -21.07 -32.54 36.31
C THR A 32 -20.81 -31.62 35.12
N VAL A 33 -21.45 -31.94 34.01
CA VAL A 33 -21.31 -31.26 32.72
C VAL A 33 -21.79 -29.81 32.83
N THR A 34 -20.87 -28.86 33.02
CA THR A 34 -21.13 -27.47 32.66
C THR A 34 -20.85 -27.32 31.16
N LEU A 35 -21.90 -27.43 30.36
CA LEU A 35 -21.85 -27.02 28.95
C LEU A 35 -21.56 -25.51 28.90
N LEU A 36 -20.31 -25.17 28.60
CA LEU A 36 -19.95 -23.81 28.21
C LEU A 36 -20.39 -23.63 26.77
N ARG A 37 -21.26 -22.65 26.53
CA ARG A 37 -21.83 -22.36 25.21
C ARG A 37 -20.71 -21.94 24.25
N ASP A 38 -20.81 -22.34 22.99
CA ASP A 38 -19.86 -21.91 21.96
C ASP A 38 -19.75 -20.38 21.94
N ALA A 39 -18.51 -19.88 21.93
CA ALA A 39 -18.23 -18.46 21.84
C ALA A 39 -17.62 -18.13 20.46
N MET A 40 -18.21 -17.14 19.79
CA MET A 40 -17.76 -16.66 18.50
C MET A 40 -17.51 -15.16 18.59
N VAL A 41 -16.31 -14.73 18.19
CA VAL A 41 -15.92 -13.31 18.12
C VAL A 41 -15.52 -13.00 16.70
N THR A 42 -16.12 -11.98 16.12
CA THR A 42 -15.80 -11.47 14.79
C THR A 42 -15.30 -10.03 14.90
N HIS A 43 -14.19 -9.74 14.22
CA HIS A 43 -13.62 -8.42 14.16
C HIS A 43 -13.31 -8.05 12.71
N ASN A 44 -13.82 -6.89 12.28
CA ASN A 44 -13.59 -6.37 10.95
C ASN A 44 -12.55 -5.27 11.03
N THR A 45 -11.47 -5.39 10.25
CA THR A 45 -10.43 -4.37 10.18
C THR A 45 -9.96 -4.20 8.75
N THR A 46 -9.30 -3.08 8.47
CA THR A 46 -8.74 -2.77 7.15
C THR A 46 -7.35 -3.34 7.02
N ALA A 47 -7.03 -3.96 5.88
CA ALA A 47 -5.72 -4.50 5.61
C ALA A 47 -4.71 -3.39 5.32
N HIS A 48 -3.76 -3.22 6.22
CA HIS A 48 -2.60 -2.38 6.01
C HIS A 48 -1.41 -3.19 5.47
N ARG A 49 -0.42 -2.50 4.89
CA ARG A 49 0.76 -3.17 4.32
C ARG A 49 1.58 -3.88 5.41
N GLU A 50 1.62 -3.28 6.59
CA GLU A 50 2.23 -3.82 7.80
C GLU A 50 1.53 -5.06 8.36
N ASP A 51 0.22 -5.23 8.10
CA ASP A 51 -0.55 -6.40 8.56
C ASP A 51 -0.09 -7.70 7.91
N GLY A 52 0.54 -7.61 6.75
CA GLY A 52 1.21 -8.73 6.10
C GLY A 52 2.44 -9.23 6.84
N LEU A 53 2.92 -8.55 7.89
CA LEU A 53 4.06 -8.97 8.73
C LEU A 53 3.64 -9.49 10.11
N TYR A 54 2.38 -9.26 10.51
CA TYR A 54 1.87 -9.67 11.82
C TYR A 54 1.26 -11.06 11.79
N ASN A 55 1.42 -11.78 12.91
CA ASN A 55 0.78 -13.06 13.14
C ASN A 55 -0.50 -12.83 13.93
N PHE A 56 -1.65 -13.12 13.31
CA PHE A 56 -2.93 -13.06 14.00
C PHE A 56 -3.11 -14.33 14.83
N SER A 57 -3.49 -14.17 16.09
CA SER A 57 -3.80 -15.28 17.00
C SER A 57 -4.99 -14.91 17.89
N CYS A 58 -5.87 -15.86 18.16
CA CYS A 58 -6.96 -15.71 19.10
C CYS A 58 -6.58 -16.32 20.46
N GLU A 59 -6.81 -15.59 21.54
CA GLU A 59 -6.61 -16.05 22.91
C GLU A 59 -7.96 -16.27 23.61
N ALA A 60 -8.13 -17.42 24.25
CA ALA A 60 -9.28 -17.74 25.08
C ALA A 60 -8.83 -18.02 26.52
N LEU A 61 -9.40 -17.24 27.44
CA LEU A 61 -9.16 -17.35 28.88
C LEU A 61 -10.46 -17.77 29.56
N MET A 62 -10.39 -18.83 30.36
CA MET A 62 -11.51 -19.32 31.16
C MET A 62 -11.10 -19.45 32.61
N ASP A 63 -11.68 -18.61 33.46
CA ASP A 63 -11.42 -18.63 34.90
C ASP A 63 -12.41 -19.58 35.61
N LEU A 64 -11.90 -20.68 36.14
CA LEU A 64 -12.67 -21.65 36.93
C LEU A 64 -12.35 -21.57 38.43
N ARG A 65 -11.59 -20.56 38.88
CA ARG A 65 -11.20 -20.40 40.30
C ARG A 65 -12.39 -20.36 41.25
N SER A 66 -13.50 -19.75 40.82
CA SER A 66 -14.76 -19.70 41.57
C SER A 66 -15.41 -21.06 41.81
N ARG A 67 -15.01 -22.09 41.06
CA ARG A 67 -15.52 -23.47 41.16
C ARG A 67 -14.48 -24.45 41.71
N GLY A 68 -13.39 -23.94 42.30
CA GLY A 68 -12.27 -24.77 42.78
C GLY A 68 -11.37 -25.31 41.66
N GLY A 69 -11.54 -24.83 40.43
CA GLY A 69 -10.66 -25.13 39.29
C GLY A 69 -9.52 -24.12 39.12
N GLY A 70 -8.76 -24.26 38.04
CA GLY A 70 -7.67 -23.36 37.65
C GLY A 70 -8.06 -22.35 36.55
N LEU A 71 -7.09 -21.55 36.12
CA LEU A 71 -7.20 -20.72 34.92
C LEU A 71 -6.85 -21.58 33.69
N VAL A 72 -7.80 -21.73 32.76
CA VAL A 72 -7.55 -22.43 31.49
C VAL A 72 -7.29 -21.39 30.42
N HIS A 73 -6.10 -21.46 29.82
CA HIS A 73 -5.64 -20.56 28.76
C HIS A 73 -5.37 -21.38 27.49
N ARG A 74 -5.92 -20.93 26.35
CA ARG A 74 -5.72 -21.55 25.03
C ARG A 74 -5.52 -20.48 23.97
N VAL A 75 -4.52 -20.69 23.13
CA VAL A 75 -4.19 -19.83 21.98
C VAL A 75 -4.43 -20.62 20.70
N SER A 76 -4.92 -19.98 19.64
CA SER A 76 -5.01 -20.58 18.30
C SER A 76 -3.64 -20.62 17.63
N ASP A 77 -3.49 -21.47 16.60
CA ASP A 77 -2.31 -21.39 15.74
C ASP A 77 -2.24 -20.01 15.06
N PRO A 78 -1.03 -19.41 14.97
CA PRO A 78 -0.86 -18.12 14.34
C PRO A 78 -1.08 -18.22 12.84
N GLN A 79 -1.92 -17.35 12.29
CA GLN A 79 -2.17 -17.26 10.86
C GLN A 79 -1.70 -15.89 10.33
N ARG A 80 -1.01 -15.92 9.19
CA ARG A 80 -0.50 -14.71 8.54
C ARG A 80 -1.42 -14.31 7.39
N LEU A 81 -1.77 -13.03 7.33
CA LEU A 81 -2.55 -12.46 6.22
C LEU A 81 -1.63 -12.17 5.03
N GLU A 82 -2.03 -12.57 3.82
CA GLU A 82 -1.29 -12.21 2.60
C GLU A 82 -1.82 -10.88 2.04
N VAL A 83 -1.11 -9.79 2.33
CA VAL A 83 -1.49 -8.46 1.85
C VAL A 83 -0.83 -8.21 0.49
N LYS A 84 -1.66 -8.12 -0.56
CA LYS A 84 -1.21 -7.83 -1.93
C LYS A 84 -1.17 -6.32 -2.16
N GLU A 85 -0.06 -5.84 -2.69
CA GLU A 85 0.04 -4.44 -3.11
C GLU A 85 -0.92 -4.18 -4.27
N PRO A 86 -1.69 -3.08 -4.25
CA PRO A 86 -2.48 -2.68 -5.40
C PRO A 86 -1.51 -2.39 -6.55
N MET A 87 -1.72 -3.06 -7.68
CA MET A 87 -0.97 -2.81 -8.90
C MET A 87 -1.07 -1.31 -9.24
N PRO A 88 0.04 -0.60 -9.50
CA PRO A 88 -0.06 0.79 -9.94
C PRO A 88 -0.84 0.81 -11.26
N ASP A 89 -1.96 1.52 -11.27
CA ASP A 89 -2.80 1.63 -12.46
C ASP A 89 -1.94 2.12 -13.64
N ASN A 90 -2.06 1.45 -14.78
CA ASN A 90 -1.29 1.76 -15.99
C ASN A 90 -1.45 3.24 -16.37
N GLN A 91 -2.59 3.86 -16.03
CA GLN A 91 -2.83 5.29 -16.22
C GLN A 91 -1.81 6.15 -15.46
N MET A 92 -1.52 5.84 -14.18
CA MET A 92 -0.58 6.62 -13.36
C MET A 92 0.85 6.50 -13.89
N VAL A 93 1.27 5.29 -14.25
CA VAL A 93 2.60 5.05 -14.84
C VAL A 93 2.72 5.75 -16.19
N THR A 94 1.69 5.67 -17.02
CA THR A 94 1.66 6.32 -18.35
C THR A 94 1.75 7.84 -18.23
N ILE A 95 0.98 8.46 -17.33
CA ILE A 95 1.04 9.91 -17.10
C ILE A 95 2.45 10.33 -16.63
N ILE A 96 3.07 9.59 -15.72
CA ILE A 96 4.43 9.87 -15.26
C ILE A 96 5.42 9.79 -16.43
N VAL A 97 5.35 8.75 -17.26
CA VAL A 97 6.23 8.58 -18.43
C VAL A 97 6.05 9.74 -19.43
N ILE A 98 4.81 10.11 -19.76
CA ILE A 98 4.51 11.21 -20.68
C ILE A 98 5.08 12.53 -20.15
N MET A 99 4.83 12.86 -18.88
CA MET A 99 5.32 14.10 -18.29
C MET A 99 6.86 14.18 -18.29
N ARG A 100 7.54 13.05 -18.02
CA ARG A 100 9.00 12.97 -18.09
C ARG A 100 9.51 13.15 -19.52
N ALA A 101 8.88 12.51 -20.50
CA ALA A 101 9.26 12.63 -21.92
C ALA A 101 9.08 14.06 -22.43
N LEU A 102 7.95 14.71 -22.12
CA LEU A 102 7.68 16.10 -22.49
C LEU A 102 8.69 17.07 -21.87
N LEU A 103 9.04 16.87 -20.60
CA LEU A 103 10.04 17.69 -19.92
C LEU A 103 11.42 17.57 -20.56
N LEU A 104 11.84 16.35 -20.91
CA LEU A 104 13.12 16.11 -21.59
C LEU A 104 13.13 16.76 -22.98
N LEU A 105 12.04 16.63 -23.73
CA LEU A 105 11.90 17.26 -25.04
C LEU A 105 12.03 18.79 -24.94
N PHE A 106 11.35 19.41 -23.97
CA PHE A 106 11.44 20.85 -23.74
C PHE A 106 12.87 21.29 -23.36
N ALA A 107 13.53 20.55 -22.47
CA ALA A 107 14.91 20.84 -22.06
C ALA A 107 15.88 20.73 -23.24
N THR A 108 15.75 19.70 -24.08
CA THR A 108 16.59 19.55 -25.29
C THR A 108 16.37 20.67 -26.29
N PHE A 109 15.13 21.10 -26.50
CA PHE A 109 14.82 22.23 -27.38
C PHE A 109 15.51 23.52 -26.91
N ILE A 110 15.42 23.83 -25.62
CA ILE A 110 16.12 24.98 -25.03
C ILE A 110 17.64 24.88 -25.26
N LEU A 111 18.23 23.73 -24.98
CA LEU A 111 19.67 23.51 -25.17
C LEU A 111 20.08 23.69 -26.64
N LEU A 112 19.30 23.16 -27.58
CA LEU A 112 19.53 23.37 -29.01
C LEU A 112 19.48 24.86 -29.35
N CYS A 113 18.47 25.59 -28.89
CA CYS A 113 18.39 27.05 -29.08
C CYS A 113 19.64 27.76 -28.57
N PHE A 114 20.16 27.40 -27.39
CA PHE A 114 21.41 27.95 -26.88
C PHE A 114 22.59 27.60 -27.80
N VAL A 115 22.77 26.34 -28.19
CA VAL A 115 23.88 25.92 -29.07
C VAL A 115 23.81 26.62 -30.42
N PHE A 116 22.64 26.69 -31.05
CA PHE A 116 22.45 27.40 -32.32
C PHE A 116 22.73 28.89 -32.16
N THR A 117 22.27 29.51 -31.08
CA THR A 117 22.52 30.93 -30.81
C THR A 117 24.01 31.19 -30.58
N GLN A 118 24.70 30.33 -29.83
CA GLN A 118 26.14 30.43 -29.61
C GLN A 118 26.90 30.22 -30.92
N ARG A 119 26.51 29.22 -31.72
CA ARG A 119 27.13 28.94 -33.03
C ARG A 119 26.92 30.09 -34.01
N TRP A 120 25.74 30.71 -34.01
CA TRP A 120 25.48 31.95 -34.75
C TRP A 120 26.36 33.10 -34.27
N ARG A 121 26.53 33.26 -32.95
CA ARG A 121 27.35 34.33 -32.35
C ARG A 121 28.84 34.18 -32.70
N HIS A 122 29.37 32.96 -32.68
CA HIS A 122 30.73 32.66 -33.12
C HIS A 122 30.90 32.81 -34.65
N HIS A 123 29.87 32.49 -35.45
CA HIS A 123 29.94 32.66 -36.90
C HIS A 123 29.90 34.13 -37.33
N TRP A 124 29.13 34.98 -36.65
CA TRP A 124 28.99 36.42 -36.93
C TRP A 124 30.01 37.30 -36.19
N SER A 125 31.21 36.78 -35.90
CA SER A 125 32.34 37.57 -35.37
C SER A 125 33.18 38.26 -36.48
N HIS A 126 32.57 38.54 -37.65
CA HIS A 126 33.12 39.47 -38.64
C HIS A 126 32.11 40.62 -38.84
N PRO A 127 32.51 41.90 -38.65
CA PRO A 127 31.56 43.01 -38.64
C PRO A 127 31.25 43.44 -40.06
N PHE A 128 30.12 43.00 -40.62
CA PHE A 128 29.55 43.68 -41.78
C PHE A 128 28.04 43.42 -41.93
N MET A 129 27.22 44.18 -41.20
CA MET A 129 25.87 44.59 -41.63
C MET A 129 25.51 45.90 -40.90
N GLU A 130 26.37 46.91 -41.07
CA GLU A 130 25.91 48.30 -41.07
C GLU A 130 25.18 48.50 -42.41
N ASN A 131 23.99 49.12 -42.38
CA ASN A 131 23.21 49.59 -43.55
C ASN A 131 22.19 48.63 -44.22
N ARG A 132 20.98 48.49 -43.64
CA ARG A 132 19.75 48.36 -44.48
C ARG A 132 18.41 48.79 -43.85
N TRP A 133 18.32 49.27 -42.61
CA TRP A 133 17.01 49.61 -42.01
C TRP A 133 16.93 51.02 -41.40
N GLY A 134 17.59 52.00 -42.02
CA GLY A 134 17.58 53.41 -41.57
C GLY A 134 16.82 54.41 -42.44
N ASN A 135 16.24 54.01 -43.58
CA ASN A 135 15.88 54.96 -44.64
C ASN A 135 14.43 54.86 -45.14
N GLN A 136 13.48 54.32 -44.35
CA GLN A 136 12.06 54.27 -44.74
C GLN A 136 11.16 55.32 -44.06
N TRP A 137 11.72 56.28 -43.32
CA TRP A 137 10.95 57.35 -42.63
C TRP A 137 11.32 58.77 -43.05
N LYS A 138 11.87 58.96 -44.26
CA LYS A 138 12.18 60.31 -44.76
C LYS A 138 12.00 60.44 -46.28
N GLN A 139 10.75 60.41 -46.72
CA GLN A 139 10.21 61.27 -47.79
C GLN A 139 8.71 61.02 -47.96
#